data_AF-A0A8H2PIT7-F1
#
_entry.id   AF-A0A8H2PIT7-F1
#
_cell.length_a   1.000
_cell.length_b   1.000
_cell.length_c   1.000
_cell.angle_alpha   90.00
_cell.angle_beta   90.00
_cell.angle_gamma   90.00
#
_symmetry.space_group_name_H-M   'P 1'
#
loop_
_entity.id
_entity.type
_entity.pdbx_description
1 polymer ?
#
loop_
_entity_poly.entity_id
_entity_poly.type
_entity_poly.pdbx_seq_one_letter_code
_entity_poly.pdbx_strand_id
1 'polypeptide(L)'
;MNQPVPHHHVAIVGTGPGALAAVVRLHQAAVDDVVLVEHDIDDAMALHWQTGRQRWHITTASGEQTATHVVVDTDALADRVFGTEGVSMAESWDGEPGAYLGTSVHGFPNCYLVHGPDIGLRHNSVEQMRESQADYVAAAVSYARDFGFAAVEPTPAAQQNYAGFRPRGTADFRRRTNRFTPRDHLVQRPAREPVAVSAAVRPATENC
;
A
#
# COMPACT_ATOMS: atom_id res chain seq x y z
N MET A 1 29.96 -7.05 7.23
CA MET A 1 28.82 -7.97 7.40
C MET A 1 27.58 -7.22 6.98
N ASN A 2 26.89 -7.66 5.92
CA ASN A 2 25.69 -6.97 5.43
C ASN A 2 24.54 -7.30 6.39
N GLN A 3 24.05 -6.32 7.15
CA GLN A 3 22.88 -6.55 8.00
C GLN A 3 21.65 -6.84 7.13
N PRO A 4 20.74 -7.72 7.57
CA PRO A 4 19.48 -7.94 6.85
C PRO A 4 18.65 -6.66 6.86
N VAL A 5 18.06 -6.32 5.71
CA VAL A 5 17.14 -5.19 5.57
C VAL A 5 15.93 -5.42 6.50
N PRO A 6 15.60 -4.48 7.41
CA PRO A 6 14.49 -4.64 8.35
C PRO A 6 13.16 -4.78 7.62
N HIS A 7 12.22 -5.48 8.25
CA HIS A 7 10.88 -5.73 7.72
C HIS A 7 9.82 -5.30 8.72
N HIS A 8 8.80 -4.61 8.22
CA HIS A 8 7.68 -4.11 9.00
C HIS A 8 6.35 -4.58 8.40
N HIS A 9 5.31 -4.68 9.21
CA HIS A 9 3.97 -4.93 8.71
C HIS A 9 3.46 -3.74 7.89
N VAL A 10 3.62 -2.52 8.42
CA VAL A 10 3.27 -1.27 7.72
C VAL A 10 4.42 -0.27 7.79
N ALA A 11 4.76 0.34 6.65
CA ALA A 11 5.57 1.56 6.61
C ALA A 11 4.71 2.74 6.19
N ILE A 12 4.84 3.87 6.87
CA ILE A 12 4.14 5.11 6.54
C ILE A 12 5.17 6.14 6.12
N VAL A 13 5.06 6.61 4.88
CA VAL A 13 5.95 7.61 4.30
C VAL A 13 5.31 8.98 4.44
N GLY A 14 6.00 9.86 5.17
CA GLY A 14 5.51 11.18 5.55
C GLY A 14 5.03 11.25 7.00
N THR A 15 5.04 12.45 7.57
CA THR A 15 4.72 12.74 8.98
C THR A 15 3.58 13.75 9.12
N GLY A 16 2.76 13.89 8.08
CA GLY A 16 1.59 14.77 8.06
C GLY A 16 0.44 14.29 8.96
N PRO A 17 -0.66 15.07 9.02
CA PRO A 17 -1.85 14.69 9.77
C PRO A 17 -2.49 13.39 9.25
N GLY A 18 -2.32 13.05 7.98
CA GLY A 18 -2.79 11.80 7.39
C GLY A 18 -2.03 10.59 7.92
N ALA A 19 -0.71 10.70 8.02
CA ALA A 19 0.16 9.69 8.62
C ALA A 19 -0.20 9.45 10.09
N LEU A 20 -0.41 10.51 10.88
CA LEU A 20 -0.83 10.38 12.28
C LEU A 20 -2.20 9.70 12.42
N ALA A 21 -3.17 10.07 11.58
CA ALA A 21 -4.48 9.42 11.56
C ALA A 21 -4.34 7.92 11.23
N ALA A 22 -3.53 7.57 10.23
CA ALA A 22 -3.26 6.17 9.86
C ALA A 22 -2.65 5.38 11.02
N VAL A 23 -1.60 5.90 11.69
CA VAL A 23 -1.00 5.23 12.87
C VAL A 23 -2.04 4.97 13.95
N VAL A 24 -2.85 5.97 14.31
CA VAL A 24 -3.87 5.82 15.36
C VAL A 24 -4.89 4.74 14.99
N ARG A 25 -5.36 4.71 13.74
CA ARG A 25 -6.32 3.69 13.29
C ARG A 25 -5.71 2.29 13.20
N LEU A 26 -4.46 2.17 12.76
CA LEU A 26 -3.74 0.90 12.73
C LEU A 26 -3.56 0.34 14.14
N HIS A 27 -3.14 1.17 15.09
CA HIS A 27 -3.01 0.77 16.49
C HIS A 27 -4.36 0.36 17.10
N GLN A 28 -5.43 1.11 16.83
CA GLN A 28 -6.80 0.73 17.24
C GLN A 28 -7.27 -0.61 16.64
N ALA A 29 -6.72 -1.01 15.49
CA ALA A 29 -6.97 -2.29 14.84
C ALA A 29 -5.96 -3.39 15.23
N ALA A 30 -5.15 -3.17 16.27
CA ALA A 30 -4.09 -4.07 16.73
C ALA A 30 -3.04 -4.37 15.63
N VAL A 31 -2.67 -3.35 14.86
CA VAL A 31 -1.53 -3.36 13.94
C VAL A 31 -0.46 -2.45 14.53
N ASP A 32 0.48 -3.05 15.28
CA ASP A 32 1.47 -2.31 16.08
C ASP A 32 2.87 -2.24 15.45
N ASP A 33 3.19 -3.18 14.54
CA ASP A 33 4.45 -3.15 13.79
C ASP A 33 4.37 -2.14 12.63
N VAL A 34 4.54 -0.87 13.00
CA VAL A 34 4.46 0.28 12.11
C VAL A 34 5.77 1.08 12.20
N VAL A 35 6.37 1.39 11.05
CA VAL A 35 7.50 2.32 10.95
C VAL A 35 7.08 3.62 10.28
N LEU A 36 7.50 4.75 10.85
CA LEU A 36 7.39 6.06 10.21
C LEU A 36 8.68 6.33 9.44
N VAL A 37 8.53 6.61 8.16
CA VAL A 37 9.61 6.96 7.25
C VAL A 37 9.43 8.42 6.89
N GLU A 38 10.37 9.26 7.31
CA GLU A 38 10.40 10.65 6.88
C GLU A 38 10.65 10.69 5.37
N HIS A 39 9.84 11.45 4.64
CA HIS A 39 10.14 11.70 3.25
C HIS A 39 11.24 12.77 3.22
N ASP A 40 12.41 12.41 2.72
CA ASP A 40 13.34 13.43 2.28
C ASP A 40 12.89 13.91 0.90
N ILE A 41 12.92 15.22 0.65
CA ILE A 41 12.57 15.78 -0.68
C ILE A 41 13.68 15.41 -1.70
N ASP A 42 14.84 14.98 -1.21
CA ASP A 42 15.98 14.54 -2.01
C ASP A 42 15.71 13.26 -2.83
N ASP A 43 16.41 13.10 -3.96
CA ASP A 43 16.24 12.05 -4.98
C ASP A 43 16.49 10.60 -4.52
N ALA A 44 16.84 10.38 -3.26
CA ALA A 44 17.20 9.07 -2.74
C ALA A 44 16.00 8.14 -2.45
N MET A 45 14.78 8.67 -2.41
CA MET A 45 13.62 7.87 -1.99
C MET A 45 12.95 7.15 -3.15
N ALA A 46 12.77 5.83 -3.02
CA ALA A 46 12.00 5.02 -3.96
C ALA A 46 11.31 3.84 -3.25
N LEU A 47 10.11 3.49 -3.69
CA LEU A 47 9.34 2.36 -3.19
C LEU A 47 9.10 1.40 -4.36
N HIS A 48 9.62 0.17 -4.26
CA HIS A 48 9.46 -0.85 -5.30
C HIS A 48 8.70 -2.06 -4.76
N TRP A 49 7.65 -2.46 -5.48
CA TRP A 49 6.97 -3.71 -5.22
C TRP A 49 7.83 -4.91 -5.64
N GLN A 50 8.05 -5.85 -4.72
CA GLN A 50 8.77 -7.10 -4.99
C GLN A 50 7.78 -8.24 -5.24
N THR A 51 7.34 -8.44 -6.49
CA THR A 51 6.35 -9.49 -6.85
C THR A 51 6.71 -10.89 -6.32
N GLY A 52 7.98 -11.28 -6.36
CA GLY A 52 8.43 -12.58 -5.85
C GLY A 52 8.34 -12.75 -4.33
N ARG A 53 8.28 -11.65 -3.57
CA ARG A 53 8.22 -11.61 -2.11
C ARG A 53 6.92 -11.02 -1.55
N GLN A 54 6.04 -10.48 -2.41
CA GLN A 54 4.77 -9.85 -2.05
C GLN A 54 4.94 -8.76 -0.97
N ARG A 55 5.94 -7.90 -1.14
CA ARG A 55 6.25 -6.81 -0.20
C ARG A 55 6.88 -5.63 -0.91
N TRP A 56 6.83 -4.48 -0.26
CA TRP A 56 7.54 -3.27 -0.66
C TRP A 56 8.98 -3.29 -0.19
N HIS A 57 9.88 -2.83 -1.05
CA HIS A 57 11.25 -2.44 -0.71
C HIS A 57 11.36 -0.92 -0.81
N ILE A 58 11.83 -0.32 0.26
CA ILE A 58 11.82 1.13 0.47
C ILE A 58 13.27 1.56 0.61
N THR A 59 13.73 2.39 -0.30
CA THR A 59 15.06 3.00 -0.27
C THR A 59 14.92 4.43 0.18
N THR A 60 15.78 4.86 1.11
CA THR A 60 15.86 6.24 1.60
C THR A 60 17.32 6.62 1.79
N ALA A 61 17.60 7.91 2.03
CA ALA A 61 18.96 8.37 2.35
C ALA A 61 19.54 7.72 3.63
N SER A 62 18.67 7.33 4.59
CA SER A 62 19.08 6.69 5.85
C SER A 62 19.23 5.17 5.74
N GLY A 63 18.86 4.57 4.60
CA GLY A 63 19.02 3.16 4.33
C GLY A 63 17.79 2.50 3.69
N GLU A 64 17.84 1.18 3.65
CA GLU A 64 16.79 0.34 3.07
C GLU A 64 15.89 -0.26 4.16
N GLN A 65 14.61 -0.43 3.83
CA GLN A 65 13.60 -1.09 4.64
C GLN A 65 12.67 -1.91 3.76
N THR A 66 11.89 -2.81 4.35
CA THR A 66 10.81 -3.50 3.64
C THR A 66 9.53 -3.46 4.44
N ALA A 67 8.39 -3.47 3.75
CA ALA A 67 7.09 -3.50 4.40
C ALA A 67 6.07 -4.32 3.61
N THR A 68 5.14 -4.99 4.30
CA THR A 68 4.01 -5.65 3.62
C THR A 68 3.05 -4.62 3.04
N HIS A 69 2.76 -3.57 3.82
CA HIS A 69 1.92 -2.45 3.42
C HIS A 69 2.67 -1.13 3.47
N VAL A 70 2.34 -0.21 2.56
CA VAL A 70 2.86 1.15 2.56
C VAL A 70 1.72 2.16 2.53
N VAL A 71 1.82 3.17 3.39
CA VAL A 71 0.94 4.35 3.37
C VAL A 71 1.78 5.54 2.92
N VAL A 72 1.29 6.32 1.97
CA VAL A 72 1.97 7.48 1.40
C VAL A 72 1.11 8.70 1.67
N ASP A 73 1.55 9.56 2.59
CA ASP A 73 0.88 10.82 2.96
C ASP A 73 1.62 12.01 2.34
N THR A 74 1.83 11.97 1.02
CA THR A 74 2.44 13.05 0.25
C THR A 74 2.20 12.88 -1.25
N ASP A 75 1.78 13.95 -1.91
CA ASP A 75 1.50 13.96 -3.34
C ASP A 75 2.79 13.90 -4.19
N ALA A 76 3.96 14.17 -3.58
CA ALA A 76 5.24 14.32 -4.27
C ALA A 76 5.93 12.99 -4.67
N LEU A 77 5.31 11.84 -4.39
CA LEU A 77 5.96 10.53 -4.53
C LEU A 77 5.41 9.63 -5.63
N ALA A 78 4.42 10.08 -6.40
CA ALA A 78 3.86 9.26 -7.47
C ALA A 78 4.92 8.78 -8.48
N ASP A 79 5.92 9.61 -8.79
CA ASP A 79 7.05 9.26 -9.68
C ASP A 79 8.05 8.26 -9.05
N ARG A 80 7.94 8.02 -7.74
CA ARG A 80 8.91 7.24 -6.94
C ARG A 80 8.32 5.96 -6.37
N VAL A 81 7.04 5.67 -6.65
CA VAL A 81 6.36 4.44 -6.24
C VAL A 81 6.17 3.58 -7.47
N PHE A 82 6.79 2.39 -7.48
CA PHE A 82 6.83 1.47 -8.63
C PHE A 82 6.07 0.18 -8.31
N GLY A 83 5.02 -0.08 -9.11
CA GLY A 83 4.06 -1.16 -8.90
C GLY A 83 4.49 -2.49 -9.49
N THR A 84 3.52 -3.36 -9.79
CA THR A 84 3.78 -4.72 -10.29
C THR A 84 4.49 -4.78 -11.64
N GLU A 85 4.24 -3.79 -12.50
CA GLU A 85 4.81 -3.69 -13.85
C GLU A 85 6.16 -2.95 -13.87
N GLY A 86 6.65 -2.47 -12.72
CA GLY A 86 7.92 -1.75 -12.62
C GLY A 86 7.91 -0.32 -13.18
N VAL A 87 6.77 0.17 -13.67
CA VAL A 87 6.54 1.59 -14.00
C VAL A 87 6.13 2.37 -12.76
N SER A 88 6.41 3.67 -12.75
CA SER A 88 6.00 4.53 -11.65
C SER A 88 4.47 4.71 -11.63
N MET A 89 3.93 5.10 -10.48
CA MET A 89 2.50 5.42 -10.34
C MET A 89 2.11 6.59 -11.23
N ALA A 90 2.95 7.63 -11.30
CA ALA A 90 2.74 8.76 -12.19
C ALA A 90 2.71 8.36 -13.67
N GLU A 91 3.64 7.50 -14.11
CA GLU A 91 3.65 6.96 -15.48
C GLU A 91 2.40 6.12 -15.75
N SER A 92 1.97 5.30 -14.77
CA SER A 92 0.79 4.45 -14.92
C SER A 92 -0.53 5.23 -15.07
N TRP A 93 -0.55 6.48 -14.61
CA TRP A 93 -1.70 7.37 -14.73
C TRP A 93 -1.81 8.05 -16.09
N ASP A 94 -0.75 8.07 -16.91
CA ASP A 94 -0.73 8.71 -18.24
C ASP A 94 -1.32 10.14 -18.24
N GLY A 95 -0.97 10.92 -17.22
CA GLY A 95 -1.44 12.30 -17.05
C GLY A 95 -2.82 12.47 -16.40
N GLU A 96 -3.52 11.38 -16.09
CA GLU A 96 -4.81 11.40 -15.38
C GLU A 96 -4.71 10.66 -14.03
N PRO A 97 -4.28 11.34 -12.94
CA PRO A 97 -4.20 10.73 -11.63
C PRO A 97 -5.54 10.17 -11.16
N GLY A 98 -5.54 8.89 -10.79
CA GLY A 98 -6.75 8.21 -10.37
C GLY A 98 -6.51 7.14 -9.31
N ALA A 99 -7.42 7.08 -8.34
CA ALA A 99 -7.35 6.11 -7.24
C ALA A 99 -8.75 5.69 -6.78
N TYR A 100 -8.91 4.40 -6.48
CA TYR A 100 -10.13 3.89 -5.86
C TYR A 100 -10.29 4.48 -4.47
N LEU A 101 -11.44 5.13 -4.23
CA LEU A 101 -11.73 5.90 -3.01
C LEU A 101 -10.66 6.95 -2.67
N GLY A 102 -9.90 7.38 -3.68
CA GLY A 102 -8.76 8.26 -3.51
C GLY A 102 -7.62 7.71 -2.67
N THR A 103 -7.58 6.38 -2.45
CA THR A 103 -6.64 5.75 -1.52
C THR A 103 -5.86 4.60 -2.14
N SER A 104 -6.48 3.67 -2.87
CA SER A 104 -5.74 2.54 -3.44
C SER A 104 -5.70 2.62 -4.96
N VAL A 105 -4.61 2.14 -5.56
CA VAL A 105 -4.40 2.15 -7.01
C VAL A 105 -4.18 0.73 -7.50
N HIS A 106 -4.89 0.35 -8.56
CA HIS A 106 -4.71 -0.93 -9.25
C HIS A 106 -3.30 -1.01 -9.85
N GLY A 107 -2.60 -2.14 -9.64
CA GLY A 107 -1.20 -2.32 -10.02
C GLY A 107 -0.21 -1.95 -8.90
N PHE A 108 -0.70 -1.44 -7.78
CA PHE A 108 0.09 -1.00 -6.61
C PHE A 108 -0.43 -1.69 -5.33
N PRO A 109 -0.19 -3.00 -5.19
CA PRO A 109 -0.74 -3.79 -4.09
C PRO A 109 -0.24 -3.33 -2.73
N ASN A 110 -1.12 -3.35 -1.74
CA ASN A 110 -0.84 -2.90 -0.38
C ASN A 110 -0.30 -1.45 -0.26
N CYS A 111 -0.48 -0.63 -1.30
CA CYS A 111 -0.13 0.78 -1.29
C CYS A 111 -1.39 1.63 -1.07
N TYR A 112 -1.30 2.59 -0.16
CA TYR A 112 -2.40 3.46 0.23
C TYR A 112 -1.97 4.93 0.22
N LEU A 113 -2.59 5.73 -0.64
CA LEU A 113 -2.45 7.18 -0.68
C LEU A 113 -3.39 7.81 0.37
N VAL A 114 -2.83 8.64 1.23
CA VAL A 114 -3.61 9.58 2.04
C VAL A 114 -3.55 10.93 1.37
N HIS A 115 -4.70 11.60 1.23
CA HIS A 115 -4.85 12.78 0.38
C HIS A 115 -4.64 12.52 -1.13
N GLY A 116 -4.84 11.28 -1.60
CA GLY A 116 -4.71 10.92 -3.01
C GLY A 116 -5.73 11.58 -3.96
N PRO A 117 -5.67 11.28 -5.27
CA PRO A 117 -6.53 11.87 -6.29
C PRO A 117 -8.01 11.47 -6.12
N ASP A 118 -8.91 12.05 -6.90
CA ASP A 118 -10.35 11.69 -6.93
C ASP A 118 -11.15 11.85 -5.61
N ILE A 119 -10.62 12.61 -4.65
CA ILE A 119 -11.29 12.88 -3.37
C ILE A 119 -12.27 14.08 -3.42
N GLY A 120 -12.41 14.74 -4.57
CA GLY A 120 -13.50 15.69 -4.86
C GLY A 120 -13.59 16.91 -3.94
N LEU A 121 -12.57 17.78 -3.94
CA LEU A 121 -12.37 18.87 -2.96
C LEU A 121 -13.37 20.05 -2.96
N ARG A 122 -14.52 19.97 -3.63
CA ARG A 122 -15.49 21.09 -3.61
C ARG A 122 -16.26 21.11 -2.29
N HIS A 123 -15.89 22.04 -1.39
CA HIS A 123 -16.51 22.31 -0.08
C HIS A 123 -16.35 21.19 0.98
N ASN A 124 -15.19 20.53 1.02
CA ASN A 124 -14.96 19.39 1.92
C ASN A 124 -13.90 19.68 3.00
N SER A 125 -14.04 19.01 4.15
CA SER A 125 -12.99 18.98 5.19
C SER A 125 -11.95 17.93 4.82
N VAL A 126 -10.75 18.39 4.47
CA VAL A 126 -9.61 17.52 4.15
C VAL A 126 -9.26 16.59 5.30
N GLU A 127 -9.35 17.07 6.55
CA GLU A 127 -9.04 16.24 7.72
C GLU A 127 -10.04 15.10 7.92
N GLN A 128 -11.35 15.34 7.77
CA GLN A 128 -12.34 14.27 7.82
C GLN A 128 -12.16 13.24 6.70
N MET A 129 -11.64 13.67 5.55
CA MET A 129 -11.34 12.78 4.45
C MET A 129 -10.13 11.90 4.80
N ARG A 130 -9.05 12.48 5.32
CA ARG A 130 -7.89 11.74 5.84
C ARG A 130 -8.27 10.73 6.91
N GLU A 131 -9.13 11.10 7.86
CA GLU A 131 -9.66 10.19 8.88
C GLU A 131 -10.41 9.00 8.24
N SER A 132 -11.23 9.28 7.22
CA SER A 132 -11.98 8.23 6.53
C SER A 132 -11.08 7.33 5.67
N GLN A 133 -9.99 7.87 5.12
CA GLN A 133 -8.96 7.09 4.43
C GLN A 133 -8.17 6.24 5.43
N ALA A 134 -7.84 6.77 6.61
CA ALA A 134 -7.21 6.02 7.69
C ALA A 134 -8.09 4.85 8.18
N ASP A 135 -9.41 5.06 8.32
CA ASP A 135 -10.38 3.99 8.61
C ASP A 135 -10.30 2.88 7.55
N TYR A 136 -10.26 3.26 6.26
CA TYR A 136 -10.14 2.33 5.15
C TYR A 136 -8.80 1.56 5.17
N VAL A 137 -7.68 2.24 5.42
CA VAL A 137 -6.35 1.61 5.50
C VAL A 137 -6.33 0.55 6.60
N ALA A 138 -6.79 0.90 7.80
CA ALA A 138 -6.85 -0.04 8.92
C ALA A 138 -7.75 -1.25 8.61
N ALA A 139 -8.88 -1.04 7.94
CA ALA A 139 -9.77 -2.12 7.51
C ALA A 139 -9.10 -3.04 6.47
N ALA A 140 -8.40 -2.47 5.47
CA ALA A 140 -7.73 -3.24 4.42
C ALA A 140 -6.55 -4.06 4.97
N VAL A 141 -5.72 -3.47 5.85
CA VAL A 141 -4.60 -4.17 6.50
C VAL A 141 -5.12 -5.27 7.42
N SER A 142 -6.13 -4.99 8.24
CA SER A 142 -6.75 -6.00 9.12
C SER A 142 -7.35 -7.14 8.31
N TYR A 143 -8.03 -6.84 7.21
CA TYR A 143 -8.57 -7.85 6.31
C TYR A 143 -7.48 -8.73 5.70
N ALA A 144 -6.37 -8.15 5.23
CA ALA A 144 -5.26 -8.93 4.70
C ALA A 144 -4.67 -9.87 5.78
N ARG A 145 -4.44 -9.34 6.99
CA ARG A 145 -3.95 -10.10 8.15
C ARG A 145 -4.90 -11.24 8.55
N ASP A 146 -6.16 -10.92 8.78
CA ASP A 146 -7.15 -11.83 9.37
C ASP A 146 -7.51 -13.00 8.43
N PHE A 147 -7.39 -12.78 7.12
CA PHE A 147 -7.68 -13.79 6.09
C PHE A 147 -6.42 -14.36 5.41
N GLY A 148 -5.22 -13.94 5.82
CA GLY A 148 -3.95 -14.48 5.31
C GLY A 148 -3.61 -14.10 3.86
N PHE A 149 -4.07 -12.95 3.39
CA PHE A 149 -3.71 -12.44 2.06
C PHE A 149 -2.36 -11.73 2.10
N ALA A 150 -1.47 -12.05 1.16
CA ALA A 150 -0.18 -11.37 1.05
C ALA A 150 -0.30 -10.01 0.34
N ALA A 151 -1.30 -9.84 -0.52
CA ALA A 151 -1.54 -8.62 -1.28
C ALA A 151 -3.03 -8.35 -1.44
N VAL A 152 -3.43 -7.09 -1.23
CA VAL A 152 -4.76 -6.56 -1.49
C VAL A 152 -4.66 -5.27 -2.32
N GLU A 153 -5.50 -5.14 -3.34
CA GLU A 153 -5.59 -3.97 -4.20
C GLU A 153 -6.98 -3.90 -4.87
N PRO A 154 -7.43 -2.72 -5.34
CA PRO A 154 -8.68 -2.61 -6.09
C PRO A 154 -8.59 -3.37 -7.41
N THR A 155 -9.73 -3.90 -7.85
CA THR A 155 -9.84 -4.41 -9.23
C THR A 155 -9.80 -3.23 -10.21
N PRO A 156 -9.36 -3.45 -11.47
CA PRO A 156 -9.42 -2.41 -12.51
C PRO A 156 -10.83 -1.82 -12.64
N ALA A 157 -11.85 -2.69 -12.60
CA ALA A 157 -13.25 -2.30 -12.71
C ALA A 157 -13.70 -1.43 -11.52
N ALA A 158 -13.29 -1.74 -10.29
CA ALA A 158 -13.64 -0.93 -9.13
C ALA A 158 -13.04 0.48 -9.22
N GLN A 159 -11.76 0.59 -9.60
CA GLN A 159 -11.12 1.89 -9.80
C GLN A 159 -11.79 2.70 -10.93
N GLN A 160 -12.05 2.08 -12.09
CA GLN A 160 -12.73 2.74 -13.22
C GLN A 160 -14.15 3.20 -12.86
N ASN A 161 -14.93 2.34 -12.18
CA ASN A 161 -16.27 2.68 -11.72
C ASN A 161 -16.25 3.84 -10.73
N TYR A 162 -15.23 3.93 -9.88
CA TYR A 162 -15.05 5.06 -8.97
C TYR A 162 -14.64 6.34 -9.72
N ALA A 163 -13.74 6.28 -10.71
CA ALA A 163 -13.33 7.45 -11.50
C ALA A 163 -14.51 8.13 -12.22
N GLY A 164 -15.49 7.35 -12.70
CA GLY A 164 -16.74 7.86 -13.26
C GLY A 164 -17.66 8.56 -12.23
N PHE A 165 -17.35 8.46 -10.93
CA PHE A 165 -18.14 8.99 -9.83
C PHE A 165 -17.32 9.97 -8.97
N ARG A 166 -17.58 11.27 -9.13
CA ARG A 166 -17.03 12.28 -8.21
C ARG A 166 -17.89 12.33 -6.95
N PRO A 167 -17.34 12.12 -5.73
CA PRO A 167 -18.13 12.21 -4.50
C PRO A 167 -18.78 13.59 -4.36
N ARG A 168 -20.03 13.61 -3.88
CA ARG A 168 -20.82 14.86 -3.77
C ARG A 168 -20.45 15.74 -2.56
N GLY A 169 -19.63 15.21 -1.65
CA GLY A 169 -19.12 15.90 -0.46
C GLY A 169 -18.54 14.94 0.58
N THR A 170 -17.98 15.46 1.68
CA THR A 170 -17.32 14.67 2.73
C THR A 170 -18.19 13.54 3.30
N ALA A 171 -19.49 13.77 3.49
CA ALA A 171 -20.39 12.74 4.01
C ALA A 171 -20.65 11.57 3.03
N ASP A 172 -20.62 11.83 1.72
CA ASP A 172 -20.73 10.78 0.68
C ASP A 172 -19.41 10.01 0.56
N PHE A 173 -18.27 10.71 0.59
CA PHE A 173 -16.95 10.10 0.65
C PHE A 173 -16.81 9.16 1.86
N ARG A 174 -17.07 9.68 3.07
CA ARG A 174 -17.02 8.91 4.32
C ARG A 174 -17.94 7.69 4.30
N ARG A 175 -19.15 7.81 3.75
CA ARG A 175 -20.08 6.67 3.65
C ARG A 175 -19.54 5.55 2.78
N ARG A 176 -18.72 5.86 1.78
CA ARG A 176 -18.16 4.88 0.84
C ARG A 176 -16.87 4.27 1.37
N THR A 177 -15.96 5.09 1.89
CA THR A 177 -14.73 4.61 2.54
C THR A 177 -15.02 3.78 3.77
N ASN A 178 -15.98 4.18 4.62
CA ASN A 178 -16.34 3.42 5.81
C ASN A 178 -17.20 2.18 5.50
N ARG A 179 -17.63 1.98 4.25
CA ARG A 179 -18.32 0.78 3.79
C ARG A 179 -17.37 -0.10 2.99
N PHE A 180 -16.19 -0.36 3.57
CA PHE A 180 -15.21 -1.30 3.04
C PHE A 180 -15.91 -2.63 2.74
N THR A 181 -16.03 -2.93 1.45
CA THR A 181 -16.62 -4.17 0.98
C THR A 181 -15.50 -4.99 0.37
N PRO A 182 -15.13 -6.14 0.97
CA PRO A 182 -14.06 -6.98 0.46
C PRO A 182 -14.22 -7.38 -1.01
N ARG A 183 -15.45 -7.44 -1.53
CA ARG A 183 -15.74 -7.79 -2.94
C ARG A 183 -15.37 -6.71 -3.96
N ASP A 184 -15.24 -5.45 -3.55
CA ASP A 184 -14.87 -4.34 -4.45
C ASP A 184 -13.35 -4.23 -4.62
N HIS A 185 -12.62 -4.82 -3.68
CA HIS A 185 -11.18 -5.03 -3.73
C HIS A 185 -10.95 -6.38 -4.41
N LEU A 186 -9.71 -6.84 -4.55
CA LEU A 186 -9.29 -8.20 -4.92
C LEU A 186 -8.73 -8.35 -6.35
N VAL A 187 -7.46 -7.97 -6.53
CA VAL A 187 -6.54 -8.94 -7.15
C VAL A 187 -5.87 -9.69 -6.00
N GLN A 188 -6.37 -10.89 -5.70
CA GLN A 188 -5.79 -11.76 -4.69
C GLN A 188 -4.54 -12.41 -5.29
N ARG A 189 -3.38 -12.18 -4.66
CA ARG A 189 -2.23 -13.06 -4.85
C ARG A 189 -2.07 -13.87 -3.56
N PRO A 190 -2.22 -15.22 -3.62
CA PRO A 190 -2.00 -16.03 -2.43
C PRO A 190 -0.59 -15.78 -1.89
N ALA A 191 -0.44 -15.78 -0.57
CA ALA A 191 0.87 -15.88 0.05
C ALA A 191 1.56 -17.13 -0.52
N ARG A 192 2.72 -16.95 -1.15
CA ARG A 192 3.47 -18.08 -1.69
C ARG A 192 3.78 -19.04 -0.53
N GLU A 193 3.45 -20.33 -0.67
CA GLU A 193 3.96 -21.33 0.27
C GLU A 193 5.50 -21.18 0.36
N PRO A 194 6.10 -21.29 1.57
CA PRO A 194 7.55 -21.26 1.69
C PRO A 194 8.10 -22.36 0.79
N VAL A 195 8.93 -21.97 -0.18
CA VAL A 195 9.63 -22.91 -1.05
C VAL A 195 10.38 -23.87 -0.14
N ALA A 196 9.94 -25.13 -0.08
CA ALA A 196 10.68 -26.17 0.58
C ALA A 196 12.08 -26.17 -0.02
N VAL A 197 13.09 -25.84 0.79
CA VAL A 197 14.49 -25.97 0.41
C VAL A 197 14.67 -27.43 0.05
N SER A 198 14.80 -27.70 -1.25
CA SER A 198 15.03 -29.04 -1.78
C SER A 198 16.21 -29.64 -1.03
N ALA A 199 15.93 -30.65 -0.22
CA ALA A 199 16.96 -31.43 0.45
C ALA A 199 17.95 -31.91 -0.61
N ALA A 200 19.23 -31.73 -0.29
CA ALA A 200 20.36 -32.03 -1.15
C ALA A 200 20.21 -33.39 -1.84
N VAL A 201 20.42 -33.37 -3.17
CA VAL A 201 20.79 -34.55 -3.94
C VAL A 201 22.02 -35.15 -3.27
N ARG A 202 21.86 -36.30 -2.59
CA ARG A 202 23.01 -37.08 -2.13
C ARG A 202 23.69 -37.67 -3.38
N PRO A 203 25.01 -37.59 -3.52
CA PRO A 203 25.68 -38.28 -4.61
C PRO A 203 25.52 -39.79 -4.40
N ALA A 204 25.17 -40.48 -5.48
CA ALA A 204 25.23 -41.94 -5.53
C ALA A 204 26.68 -42.36 -5.26
N THR A 205 26.89 -43.11 -4.18
CA THR A 205 28.13 -43.85 -3.96
C THR A 205 28.18 -45.00 -4.97
N GLU A 206 29.12 -44.91 -5.91
CA GLU A 206 29.65 -46.07 -6.62
C GLU A 206 30.37 -47.02 -5.64
N ASN A 207 30.38 -48.32 -6.00
CA ASN A 207 31.17 -49.45 -5.49
C ASN A 207 30.52 -50.39 -4.45
N CYS A 208 29.84 -51.44 -4.94
CA CYS A 208 30.34 -52.83 -4.98
C CYS A 208 29.36 -53.73 -5.75
#